data_AF-A0A8E6LC37-F1
#
_entry.id   AF-A0A8E6LC37-F1
#
_cell.length_a   1.000
_cell.length_b   1.000
_cell.length_c   1.000
_cell.angle_alpha   90.00
_cell.angle_beta   90.00
_cell.angle_gamma   90.00
#
_symmetry.space_group_name_H-M   'P 1'
#
loop_
_entity.id
_entity.type
_entity.pdbx_description
1 polymer ?
#
loop_
_entity_poly.entity_id
_entity_poly.type
_entity_poly.pdbx_seq_one_letter_code
_entity_poly.pdbx_strand_id
1 'polypeptide(L)'
;MADVGVKAQTLASFLMDVERRIQGGETPDFSKTLFLVDESSMVGNRDMADAMGYIAAGGGRAVLSGDRDQLLPVDNGAPFTLLQERSPLDTAIMQDIVRQSPALKPAIESVIARQVPAALDTIRSVTPDTVPRTPGRWSPTQSVVAIPQTKEQKEEQGDRVIQAIVDDFTGRTAEARDNTLIVTQTNADKNAINTAIHAQLQERGELGREVAITVLERVKTQTDRLKSVGDGCATRQYRAD
;
A
#
# COMPACT_ATOMS: atom_id res chain seq x y z
N MET A 1 1.30 -13.08 -10.29
CA MET A 1 2.03 -14.36 -10.54
C MET A 1 1.08 -15.51 -10.84
N ALA A 2 0.12 -15.84 -9.95
CA ALA A 2 -0.83 -16.94 -10.19
C ALA A 2 -1.70 -16.75 -11.44
N ASP A 3 -2.20 -15.53 -11.67
CA ASP A 3 -3.08 -15.21 -12.80
C ASP A 3 -2.43 -15.34 -14.18
N VAL A 4 -1.09 -15.39 -14.23
CA VAL A 4 -0.30 -15.60 -15.46
C VAL A 4 0.20 -17.04 -15.59
N GLY A 5 -0.32 -17.97 -14.77
CA GLY A 5 -0.03 -19.40 -14.86
C GLY A 5 1.23 -19.87 -14.11
N VAL A 6 1.86 -19.00 -13.32
CA VAL A 6 3.03 -19.36 -12.49
C VAL A 6 2.57 -19.78 -11.11
N LYS A 7 2.99 -20.96 -10.63
CA LYS A 7 2.71 -21.41 -9.26
C LYS A 7 3.31 -20.41 -8.28
N ALA A 8 2.47 -19.81 -7.44
CA ALA A 8 2.86 -18.77 -6.50
C ALA A 8 2.40 -19.10 -5.08
N GLN A 9 3.20 -18.66 -4.10
CA GLN A 9 2.89 -18.71 -2.68
C GLN A 9 3.59 -17.54 -1.99
N THR A 10 3.18 -17.20 -0.76
CA THR A 10 3.88 -16.18 0.02
C THR A 10 5.25 -16.68 0.48
N LEU A 11 6.21 -15.77 0.65
CA LEU A 11 7.53 -16.10 1.15
C LEU A 11 7.46 -16.80 2.53
N ALA A 12 6.60 -16.32 3.42
CA ALA A 12 6.40 -16.92 4.73
C ALA A 12 5.89 -18.37 4.65
N SER A 13 4.95 -18.66 3.74
CA SER A 13 4.48 -20.04 3.52
C SER A 13 5.60 -20.93 3.00
N PHE A 14 6.38 -20.44 2.04
CA PHE A 14 7.54 -21.16 1.52
C PHE A 14 8.54 -21.51 2.62
N LEU A 15 8.93 -20.53 3.46
CA LEU A 15 9.86 -20.74 4.57
C LEU A 15 9.34 -21.79 5.54
N MET A 16 8.07 -21.67 5.96
CA MET A 16 7.45 -22.61 6.89
C MET A 16 7.37 -24.04 6.33
N ASP A 17 7.01 -24.19 5.05
CA ASP A 17 6.90 -25.50 4.41
C ASP A 17 8.26 -26.19 4.27
N VAL A 18 9.29 -25.43 3.92
CA VAL A 18 10.66 -25.95 3.80
C VAL A 18 11.21 -26.35 5.16
N GLU A 19 11.04 -25.51 6.18
CA GLU A 19 11.47 -25.82 7.55
C GLU A 19 10.82 -27.10 8.07
N ARG A 20 9.51 -27.27 7.84
CA ARG A 20 8.79 -28.47 8.25
C ARG A 20 9.34 -29.73 7.58
N ARG A 21 9.65 -29.66 6.30
CA ARG A 21 10.22 -30.79 5.54
C ARG A 21 11.60 -31.19 6.07
N ILE A 22 12.45 -30.19 6.33
CA ILE A 22 13.78 -30.41 6.92
C ILE A 22 13.66 -31.03 8.31
N GLN A 23 12.74 -30.54 9.15
CA GLN A 23 12.47 -31.13 10.48
C GLN A 23 11.91 -32.56 10.39
N GLY A 24 11.17 -32.87 9.33
CA GLY A 24 10.72 -34.22 8.99
C GLY A 24 11.82 -35.15 8.44
N GLY A 25 13.06 -34.66 8.32
CA GLY A 25 14.19 -35.41 7.81
C GLY A 25 14.32 -35.43 6.28
N GLU A 26 13.49 -34.66 5.56
CA GLU A 26 13.63 -34.52 4.11
C GLU A 26 14.77 -33.55 3.76
N THR A 27 15.42 -33.79 2.62
CA THR A 27 16.31 -32.81 1.98
C THR A 27 15.58 -32.25 0.77
N PRO A 28 15.12 -30.98 0.79
CA PRO A 28 14.46 -30.37 -0.36
C PRO A 28 15.37 -30.34 -1.59
N ASP A 29 14.87 -30.84 -2.73
CA ASP A 29 15.53 -30.73 -4.03
C ASP A 29 14.83 -29.66 -4.88
N PHE A 30 15.58 -28.63 -5.22
CA PHE A 30 15.19 -27.49 -6.04
C PHE A 30 16.02 -27.38 -7.33
N SER A 31 16.82 -28.39 -7.69
CA SER A 31 17.74 -28.39 -8.85
C SER A 31 17.08 -28.03 -10.19
N LYS A 32 15.78 -28.27 -10.32
CA LYS A 32 14.97 -27.95 -11.51
C LYS A 32 13.96 -26.81 -11.28
N THR A 33 14.18 -26.01 -10.24
CA THR A 33 13.25 -24.96 -9.82
C THR A 33 13.91 -23.59 -9.93
N LEU A 34 13.24 -22.68 -10.64
CA LEU A 34 13.53 -21.25 -10.65
C LEU A 34 12.50 -20.52 -9.80
N PHE A 35 12.96 -19.82 -8.77
CA PHE A 35 12.12 -19.01 -7.91
C PHE A 35 12.10 -17.57 -8.42
N LEU A 36 10.90 -17.02 -8.60
CA LEU A 36 10.71 -15.60 -8.86
C LEU A 36 10.21 -14.96 -7.56
N VAL A 37 11.02 -14.08 -6.98
CA VAL A 37 10.66 -13.35 -5.76
C VAL A 37 10.20 -11.97 -6.18
N ASP A 38 8.88 -11.80 -6.26
CA ASP A 38 8.23 -10.52 -6.58
C ASP A 38 8.16 -9.62 -5.34
N GLU A 39 8.11 -8.31 -5.55
CA GLU A 39 8.12 -7.28 -4.48
C GLU A 39 9.18 -7.52 -3.39
N SER A 40 10.36 -7.94 -3.82
CA SER A 40 11.49 -8.27 -2.93
C SER A 40 12.00 -7.08 -2.11
N SER A 41 11.67 -5.85 -2.51
CA SER A 41 11.95 -4.64 -1.73
C SER A 41 11.19 -4.57 -0.41
N MET A 42 10.14 -5.38 -0.21
CA MET A 42 9.37 -5.47 1.04
C MET A 42 9.84 -6.60 1.97
N VAL A 43 10.84 -7.40 1.57
CA VAL A 43 11.32 -8.54 2.36
C VAL A 43 12.42 -8.10 3.32
N GLY A 44 12.31 -8.49 4.60
CA GLY A 44 13.33 -8.22 5.61
C GLY A 44 14.61 -9.05 5.43
N ASN A 45 15.70 -8.61 6.05
CA ASN A 45 17.00 -9.28 5.91
C ASN A 45 16.97 -10.76 6.30
N ARG A 46 16.26 -11.11 7.38
CA ARG A 46 16.21 -12.49 7.89
C ARG A 46 15.51 -13.42 6.91
N ASP A 47 14.28 -13.10 6.54
CA ASP A 47 13.48 -13.93 5.64
C ASP A 47 14.15 -14.08 4.27
N MET A 48 14.81 -13.02 3.77
CA MET A 48 15.58 -13.11 2.53
C MET A 48 16.79 -14.04 2.67
N ALA A 49 17.54 -13.94 3.78
CA ALA A 49 18.69 -14.80 4.03
C ALA A 49 18.29 -16.28 4.14
N ASP A 50 17.22 -16.56 4.91
CA ASP A 50 16.69 -17.92 5.07
C ASP A 50 16.20 -18.47 3.72
N ALA A 51 15.45 -17.67 2.95
CA ALA A 51 14.95 -18.08 1.63
C ALA A 51 16.09 -18.39 0.65
N MET A 52 17.07 -17.49 0.52
CA MET A 52 18.22 -17.72 -0.37
C MET A 52 19.05 -18.92 0.09
N GLY A 53 19.23 -19.10 1.40
CA GLY A 53 19.92 -20.24 1.99
C GLY A 53 19.25 -21.57 1.63
N TYR A 54 17.93 -21.67 1.83
CA TYR A 54 17.18 -22.88 1.48
C TYR A 54 17.16 -23.16 -0.03
N ILE A 55 17.00 -22.13 -0.86
CA ILE A 55 17.02 -22.28 -2.32
C ILE A 55 18.38 -22.79 -2.78
N ALA A 56 19.47 -22.20 -2.30
CA ALA A 56 20.83 -22.61 -2.64
C ALA A 56 21.14 -24.03 -2.15
N ALA A 57 20.75 -24.39 -0.92
CA ALA A 57 20.97 -25.72 -0.35
C ALA A 57 20.26 -26.83 -1.15
N GLY A 58 19.06 -26.54 -1.69
CA GLY A 58 18.36 -27.45 -2.59
C GLY A 58 18.84 -27.41 -4.05
N GLY A 59 19.84 -26.59 -4.39
CA GLY A 59 20.37 -26.47 -5.76
C GLY A 59 19.49 -25.64 -6.71
N GLY A 60 18.53 -24.88 -6.18
CA GLY A 60 17.65 -24.00 -6.95
C GLY A 60 18.30 -22.69 -7.34
N ARG A 61 17.56 -21.90 -8.13
CA ARG A 61 17.96 -20.54 -8.54
C ARG A 61 16.87 -19.54 -8.21
N ALA A 62 17.23 -18.30 -7.93
CA ALA A 62 16.28 -17.23 -7.65
C ALA A 62 16.53 -16.01 -8.55
N VAL A 63 15.45 -15.38 -8.97
CA VAL A 63 15.44 -14.06 -9.61
C VAL A 63 14.61 -13.14 -8.71
N LEU A 64 15.21 -12.03 -8.30
CA LEU A 64 14.54 -11.03 -7.48
C LEU A 64 13.98 -9.94 -8.38
N SER A 65 12.73 -9.56 -8.13
CA SER A 65 12.06 -8.44 -8.77
C SER A 65 11.46 -7.53 -7.72
N GLY A 66 11.44 -6.22 -7.97
CA GLY A 66 10.96 -5.22 -7.03
C GLY A 66 11.42 -3.83 -7.42
N ASP A 67 10.93 -2.85 -6.67
CA ASP A 67 11.29 -1.45 -6.83
C ASP A 67 12.03 -0.96 -5.57
N ARG A 68 13.24 -0.42 -5.74
CA ARG A 68 14.06 0.09 -4.64
C ARG A 68 13.53 1.39 -4.06
N ASP A 69 12.79 2.16 -4.86
CA ASP A 69 12.25 3.48 -4.50
C ASP A 69 10.83 3.37 -3.94
N GLN A 70 10.28 2.15 -3.84
CA GLN A 70 9.05 1.84 -3.10
C GLN A 70 9.25 1.91 -1.57
N LEU A 71 8.15 1.68 -0.83
CA LEU A 71 8.17 1.64 0.63
C LEU A 71 9.13 0.54 1.12
N LEU A 72 9.96 0.90 2.11
CA LEU A 72 10.86 -0.04 2.77
C LEU A 72 10.07 -1.15 3.51
N PRO A 73 10.70 -2.31 3.75
CA PRO A 73 10.11 -3.36 4.57
C PRO A 73 9.69 -2.82 5.94
N VAL A 74 8.64 -3.43 6.51
CA VAL A 74 8.28 -3.20 7.93
C VAL A 74 9.31 -3.83 8.86
N ASP A 75 9.99 -4.88 8.41
CA ASP A 75 11.06 -5.56 9.12
C ASP A 75 12.42 -4.89 8.88
N ASN A 76 13.46 -5.31 9.61
CA ASN A 76 14.76 -4.66 9.59
C ASN A 76 15.53 -4.94 8.28
N GLY A 77 16.11 -3.86 7.73
CA GLY A 77 17.03 -3.90 6.59
C GLY A 77 16.35 -3.74 5.23
N ALA A 78 17.18 -3.72 4.18
CA ALA A 78 16.75 -3.54 2.79
C ALA A 78 17.60 -4.46 1.89
N PRO A 79 17.41 -5.79 1.98
CA PRO A 79 18.30 -6.75 1.34
C PRO A 79 18.29 -6.61 -0.19
N PHE A 80 17.14 -6.27 -0.78
CA PHE A 80 17.03 -6.04 -2.22
C PHE A 80 17.93 -4.89 -2.71
N THR A 81 17.95 -3.77 -1.98
CA THR A 81 18.82 -2.62 -2.29
C THR A 81 20.29 -2.98 -2.06
N LEU A 82 20.60 -3.66 -0.95
CA LEU A 82 21.97 -4.07 -0.63
C LEU A 82 22.55 -5.02 -1.68
N LEU A 83 21.75 -5.97 -2.17
CA LEU A 83 22.17 -6.90 -3.22
C LEU A 83 22.48 -6.17 -4.53
N GLN A 84 21.72 -5.14 -4.90
CA GLN A 84 22.01 -4.35 -6.10
C GLN A 84 23.26 -3.48 -5.95
N GLU A 85 23.49 -2.88 -4.78
CA GLU A 85 24.59 -1.94 -4.56
C GLU A 85 25.93 -2.61 -4.23
N ARG A 86 25.90 -3.78 -3.61
CA ARG A 86 27.06 -4.40 -2.95
C ARG A 86 27.39 -5.81 -3.43
N SER A 87 26.55 -6.41 -4.27
CA SER A 87 26.76 -7.76 -4.79
C SER A 87 27.22 -7.72 -6.25
N PRO A 88 27.98 -8.72 -6.74
CA PRO A 88 28.29 -8.87 -8.16
C PRO A 88 27.10 -9.40 -8.99
N LEU A 89 25.86 -9.24 -8.53
CA LEU A 89 24.68 -9.72 -9.24
C LEU A 89 24.40 -8.86 -10.46
N ASP A 90 24.28 -9.49 -11.63
CA ASP A 90 23.80 -8.84 -12.83
C ASP A 90 22.39 -8.30 -12.59
N THR A 91 22.24 -6.98 -12.71
CA THR A 91 20.98 -6.26 -12.45
C THR A 91 20.50 -5.62 -13.74
N ALA A 92 19.23 -5.86 -14.09
CA ALA A 92 18.55 -5.19 -15.19
C ALA A 92 17.59 -4.13 -14.63
N ILE A 93 17.65 -2.91 -15.17
CA ILE A 93 16.79 -1.79 -14.76
C ILE A 93 15.77 -1.53 -15.87
N MET A 94 14.48 -1.59 -15.52
CA MET A 94 13.38 -1.24 -16.42
C MET A 94 13.02 0.23 -16.25
N GLN A 95 13.13 1.01 -17.33
CA GLN A 95 12.83 2.46 -17.33
C GLN A 95 11.53 2.81 -18.06
N ASP A 96 10.92 1.85 -18.74
CA ASP A 96 9.73 2.08 -19.56
C ASP A 96 8.45 2.18 -18.72
N ILE A 97 7.80 3.34 -18.80
CA ILE A 97 6.52 3.61 -18.13
C ILE A 97 5.37 3.33 -19.11
N VAL A 98 4.62 2.24 -18.87
CA VAL A 98 3.51 1.79 -19.74
C VAL A 98 2.13 2.14 -19.18
N ARG A 99 1.98 2.21 -17.84
CA ARG A 99 0.67 2.28 -17.18
C ARG A 99 0.00 3.65 -17.20
N GLN A 100 0.72 4.70 -17.60
CA GLN A 100 0.24 6.08 -17.51
C GLN A 100 -0.26 6.60 -18.84
N SER A 101 -1.26 7.47 -18.79
CA SER A 101 -1.68 8.22 -19.97
C SER A 101 -0.53 9.08 -20.49
N PRO A 102 -0.44 9.34 -21.81
CA PRO A 102 0.62 10.18 -22.37
C PRO A 102 0.74 11.57 -21.70
N ALA A 103 -0.36 12.12 -21.19
CA ALA A 103 -0.39 13.42 -20.53
C ALA A 103 0.24 13.41 -19.12
N LEU A 104 0.14 12.31 -18.38
CA LEU A 104 0.67 12.19 -17.02
C LEU A 104 2.06 11.57 -16.96
N LYS A 105 2.53 10.95 -18.05
CA LYS A 105 3.88 10.36 -18.13
C LYS A 105 4.99 11.33 -17.72
N PRO A 106 5.04 12.60 -18.17
CA PRO A 106 6.09 13.54 -17.78
C PRO A 106 6.09 13.89 -16.28
N ALA A 107 4.91 13.83 -15.64
CA ALA A 107 4.80 14.06 -14.20
C ALA A 107 5.50 12.94 -13.43
N ILE A 108 5.32 11.68 -13.85
CA ILE A 108 5.98 10.53 -13.22
C ILE A 108 7.49 10.54 -13.47
N GLU A 109 7.93 10.87 -14.68
CA GLU A 109 9.36 11.04 -14.98
C GLU A 109 10.00 12.10 -14.07
N SER A 110 9.29 13.20 -13.83
CA SER A 110 9.72 14.25 -12.90
C SER A 110 9.78 13.77 -11.44
N VAL A 111 8.83 12.93 -10.99
CA VAL A 111 8.87 12.32 -9.64
C VAL A 111 10.09 11.40 -9.50
N ILE A 112 10.37 10.55 -10.50
CA ILE A 112 11.54 9.66 -10.53
C ILE A 112 12.83 10.48 -10.48
N ALA A 113 12.89 11.60 -11.21
CA ALA A 113 14.01 12.55 -11.20
C ALA A 113 14.09 13.43 -9.94
N ARG A 114 13.20 13.22 -8.95
CA ARG A 114 13.10 14.02 -7.70
C ARG A 114 12.75 15.50 -7.92
N GLN A 115 12.12 15.84 -9.05
CA GLN A 115 11.68 17.18 -9.44
C GLN A 115 10.20 17.41 -9.10
N VAL A 116 9.88 17.42 -7.80
CA VAL A 116 8.49 17.49 -7.31
C VAL A 116 7.71 18.71 -7.83
N PRO A 117 8.26 19.95 -7.88
CA PRO A 117 7.52 21.09 -8.42
C PRO A 117 7.09 20.88 -9.88
N ALA A 118 8.00 20.41 -10.74
CA ALA A 118 7.70 20.16 -12.16
C ALA A 118 6.64 19.05 -12.34
N ALA A 119 6.67 18.02 -11.48
CA ALA A 119 5.64 16.99 -11.46
C ALA A 119 4.26 17.58 -11.13
N LEU A 120 4.17 18.42 -10.10
CA LEU A 120 2.91 19.08 -9.71
C LEU A 120 2.40 20.02 -10.80
N ASP A 121 3.28 20.77 -11.46
CA ASP A 121 2.92 21.66 -12.57
C ASP A 121 2.34 20.86 -13.76
N THR A 122 2.93 19.70 -14.06
CA THR A 122 2.38 18.80 -15.09
C THR A 122 1.00 18.29 -14.70
N ILE A 123 0.80 17.85 -13.46
CA ILE A 123 -0.51 17.36 -13.00
C ILE A 123 -1.55 18.48 -13.03
N ARG A 124 -1.18 19.72 -12.68
CA ARG A 124 -2.05 20.89 -12.77
C ARG A 124 -2.53 21.18 -14.19
N SER A 125 -1.75 20.82 -15.21
CA SER A 125 -2.13 21.03 -16.61
C SER A 125 -3.23 20.08 -17.10
N VAL A 126 -3.42 18.94 -16.43
CA VAL A 126 -4.47 17.96 -16.76
C VAL A 126 -5.78 18.40 -16.11
N THR A 127 -6.88 18.36 -16.86
CA THR A 127 -8.19 18.77 -16.34
C THR A 127 -8.80 17.71 -15.44
N PRO A 128 -9.51 18.10 -14.37
CA PRO A 128 -10.20 17.17 -13.48
C PRO A 128 -11.40 16.48 -14.14
N ASP A 129 -11.83 16.95 -15.32
CA ASP A 129 -12.97 16.42 -16.10
C ASP A 129 -12.70 15.02 -16.67
N THR A 130 -11.45 14.57 -16.64
CA THR A 130 -11.08 13.18 -16.94
C THR A 130 -11.75 12.16 -16.02
N VAL A 131 -12.22 12.59 -14.85
CA VAL A 131 -13.00 11.78 -13.91
C VAL A 131 -14.50 12.08 -14.09
N PRO A 132 -15.32 11.09 -14.48
CA PRO A 132 -16.76 11.29 -14.64
C PRO A 132 -17.46 11.70 -13.34
N ARG A 133 -18.23 12.79 -13.39
CA ARG A 133 -18.96 13.36 -12.25
C ARG A 133 -20.45 13.43 -12.49
N THR A 134 -21.20 13.39 -11.40
CA THR A 134 -22.66 13.53 -11.42
C THR A 134 -23.02 15.01 -11.68
N PRO A 135 -23.91 15.32 -12.64
CA PRO A 135 -24.27 16.70 -12.96
C PRO A 135 -24.79 17.49 -11.74
N GLY A 136 -24.38 18.75 -11.62
CA GLY A 136 -24.78 19.63 -10.52
C GLY A 136 -24.11 19.32 -9.18
N ARG A 137 -23.17 18.35 -9.13
CA ARG A 137 -22.32 18.11 -7.96
C ARG A 137 -21.05 18.94 -8.01
N TRP A 138 -20.43 19.09 -6.84
CA TRP A 138 -19.16 19.79 -6.72
C TRP A 138 -18.07 19.11 -7.57
N SER A 139 -17.25 19.94 -8.20
CA SER A 139 -16.06 19.52 -8.93
C SER A 139 -14.92 20.48 -8.61
N PRO A 140 -13.69 19.98 -8.46
CA PRO A 140 -12.53 20.84 -8.27
C PRO A 140 -12.27 21.64 -9.54
N THR A 141 -11.74 22.85 -9.40
CA THR A 141 -11.36 23.71 -10.52
C THR A 141 -10.05 23.27 -11.18
N GLN A 142 -9.21 22.54 -10.46
CA GLN A 142 -7.92 22.03 -10.93
C GLN A 142 -7.67 20.63 -10.36
N SER A 143 -6.88 19.82 -11.05
CA SER A 143 -6.49 18.48 -10.59
C SER A 143 -5.61 18.49 -9.32
N VAL A 144 -4.99 19.63 -8.99
CA VAL A 144 -4.24 19.84 -7.76
C VAL A 144 -4.82 21.02 -7.00
N VAL A 145 -5.39 20.75 -5.82
CA VAL A 145 -5.97 21.78 -4.94
C VAL A 145 -5.16 21.84 -3.65
N ALA A 146 -4.71 23.04 -3.28
CA ALA A 146 -4.11 23.28 -1.98
C ALA A 146 -5.19 23.79 -1.01
N ILE A 147 -5.36 23.10 0.10
CA ILE A 147 -6.34 23.45 1.14
C ILE A 147 -5.55 23.76 2.41
N PRO A 148 -5.05 25.00 2.56
CA PRO A 148 -4.35 25.39 3.77
C PRO A 148 -5.33 25.44 4.94
N GLN A 149 -4.92 24.84 6.05
CA GLN A 149 -5.69 24.84 7.29
C GLN A 149 -4.74 24.82 8.49
N THR A 150 -4.95 25.72 9.44
CA THR A 150 -4.24 25.68 10.73
C THR A 150 -4.93 24.72 11.69
N LYS A 151 -4.23 24.36 12.79
CA LYS A 151 -4.79 23.49 13.81
C LYS A 151 -6.03 24.09 14.47
N GLU A 152 -5.98 25.39 14.77
CA GLU A 152 -7.07 26.15 15.39
C GLU A 152 -8.30 26.17 14.47
N GLN A 153 -8.10 26.45 13.17
CA GLN A 153 -9.17 26.38 12.18
C GLN A 153 -9.79 24.99 12.08
N LYS A 154 -8.98 23.93 12.22
CA LYS A 154 -9.46 22.54 12.22
C LYS A 154 -10.30 22.22 13.44
N GLU A 155 -9.94 22.76 14.61
CA GLU A 155 -10.69 22.56 15.85
C GLU A 155 -12.02 23.34 15.84
N GLU A 156 -12.04 24.56 15.31
CA GLU A 156 -13.22 25.43 15.30
C GLU A 156 -14.22 25.13 14.17
N GLN A 157 -13.71 24.82 12.97
CA GLN A 157 -14.52 24.77 11.73
C GLN A 157 -14.62 23.35 11.15
N GLY A 158 -13.98 22.37 11.80
CA GLY A 158 -13.83 21.02 11.29
C GLY A 158 -12.74 20.90 10.22
N ASP A 159 -12.45 19.67 9.79
CA ASP A 159 -11.38 19.40 8.84
C ASP A 159 -11.81 19.70 7.40
N ARG A 160 -11.26 20.77 6.83
CA ARG A 160 -11.58 21.26 5.49
C ARG A 160 -11.02 20.34 4.40
N VAL A 161 -9.92 19.66 4.69
CA VAL A 161 -9.30 18.70 3.76
C VAL A 161 -10.18 17.47 3.65
N ILE A 162 -10.63 16.92 4.79
CA ILE A 162 -11.57 15.79 4.81
C ILE A 162 -12.86 16.17 4.09
N GLN A 163 -13.44 17.33 4.37
CA GLN A 163 -14.68 17.75 3.72
C GLN A 163 -14.52 17.87 2.20
N ALA A 164 -13.42 18.45 1.72
CA ALA A 164 -13.17 18.55 0.28
C ALA A 164 -12.98 17.18 -0.39
N ILE A 165 -12.32 16.22 0.29
CA ILE A 165 -12.19 14.84 -0.20
C ILE A 165 -13.55 14.16 -0.29
N VAL A 166 -14.39 14.34 0.73
CA VAL A 166 -15.75 13.79 0.80
C VAL A 166 -16.61 14.36 -0.33
N ASP A 167 -16.60 15.67 -0.52
CA ASP A 167 -17.33 16.34 -1.61
C ASP A 167 -16.81 15.95 -3.00
N ASP A 168 -15.48 15.81 -3.15
CA ASP A 168 -14.89 15.32 -4.39
C ASP A 168 -15.35 13.90 -4.72
N PHE A 169 -15.23 12.98 -3.77
CA PHE A 169 -15.51 11.57 -3.98
C PHE A 169 -16.99 11.31 -4.21
N THR A 170 -17.87 11.91 -3.42
CA THR A 170 -19.32 11.75 -3.60
C THR A 170 -19.87 12.55 -4.78
N GLY A 171 -19.09 13.49 -5.34
CA GLY A 171 -19.42 14.17 -6.59
C GLY A 171 -19.20 13.30 -7.84
N ARG A 172 -18.43 12.21 -7.72
CA ARG A 172 -18.14 11.27 -8.82
C ARG A 172 -19.34 10.36 -9.14
N THR A 173 -19.36 9.79 -10.34
CA THR A 173 -20.31 8.71 -10.68
C THR A 173 -20.02 7.43 -9.88
N ALA A 174 -20.95 6.46 -9.85
CA ALA A 174 -20.70 5.17 -9.19
C ALA A 174 -19.49 4.44 -9.78
N GLU A 175 -19.41 4.33 -11.11
CA GLU A 175 -18.27 3.71 -11.81
C GLU A 175 -16.95 4.43 -11.53
N ALA A 176 -16.96 5.77 -11.48
CA ALA A 176 -15.75 6.52 -11.16
C ALA A 176 -15.31 6.31 -9.70
N ARG A 177 -16.25 6.15 -8.75
CA ARG A 177 -15.94 5.84 -7.35
C ARG A 177 -15.30 4.47 -7.21
N ASP A 178 -15.81 3.46 -7.92
CA ASP A 178 -15.27 2.09 -7.89
C ASP A 178 -13.82 2.02 -8.40
N ASN A 179 -13.44 2.95 -9.27
CA ASN A 179 -12.09 3.08 -9.81
C ASN A 179 -11.24 4.16 -9.10
N THR A 180 -11.67 4.64 -7.93
CA THR A 180 -10.96 5.69 -7.17
C THR A 180 -10.43 5.17 -5.84
N LEU A 181 -9.13 5.40 -5.59
CA LEU A 181 -8.50 5.17 -4.30
C LEU A 181 -8.24 6.50 -3.58
N ILE A 182 -8.61 6.58 -2.30
CA ILE A 182 -8.25 7.69 -1.41
C ILE A 182 -7.10 7.22 -0.51
N VAL A 183 -6.00 7.96 -0.52
CA VAL A 183 -4.81 7.63 0.27
C VAL A 183 -4.65 8.67 1.39
N THR A 184 -4.53 8.20 2.63
CA THR A 184 -4.28 9.04 3.80
C THR A 184 -3.11 8.52 4.61
N GLN A 185 -2.53 9.37 5.45
CA GLN A 185 -1.39 8.99 6.29
C GLN A 185 -1.81 8.17 7.52
N THR A 186 -2.99 8.47 8.10
CA THR A 186 -3.42 7.85 9.36
C THR A 186 -4.72 7.07 9.24
N ASN A 187 -4.86 6.03 10.07
CA ASN A 187 -6.11 5.29 10.19
C ASN A 187 -7.26 6.15 10.71
N ALA A 188 -6.97 7.16 11.55
CA ALA A 188 -7.96 8.08 12.06
C ALA A 188 -8.57 8.92 10.92
N ASP A 189 -7.73 9.48 10.04
CA ASP A 189 -8.21 10.24 8.88
C ASP A 189 -8.95 9.33 7.90
N LYS A 190 -8.45 8.11 7.66
CA LYS A 190 -9.12 7.10 6.83
C LYS A 190 -10.52 6.79 7.38
N ASN A 191 -10.65 6.55 8.68
CA ASN A 191 -11.93 6.25 9.33
C ASN A 191 -12.88 7.44 9.28
N ALA A 192 -12.38 8.66 9.52
CA ALA A 192 -13.17 9.89 9.43
C ALA A 192 -13.71 10.13 8.02
N ILE A 193 -12.86 10.00 6.99
CA ILE A 193 -13.26 10.12 5.58
C ILE A 193 -14.29 9.06 5.21
N ASN A 194 -14.04 7.79 5.53
CA ASN A 194 -14.97 6.70 5.22
C ASN A 194 -16.34 6.91 5.88
N THR A 195 -16.35 7.34 7.15
CA THR A 195 -17.59 7.64 7.88
C THR A 195 -18.36 8.78 7.23
N ALA A 196 -17.67 9.87 6.86
CA ALA A 196 -18.28 11.03 6.23
C ALA A 196 -18.82 10.72 4.82
N ILE A 197 -18.06 9.96 4.00
CA ILE A 197 -18.52 9.47 2.70
C ILE A 197 -19.77 8.60 2.86
N HIS A 198 -19.74 7.63 3.77
CA HIS A 198 -20.86 6.74 4.04
C HIS A 198 -22.12 7.53 4.43
N ALA A 199 -22.00 8.45 5.40
CA ALA A 199 -23.10 9.30 5.84
C ALA A 199 -23.68 10.14 4.68
N GLN A 200 -22.83 10.77 3.87
CA GLN A 200 -23.27 11.61 2.76
C GLN A 200 -23.95 10.80 1.65
N LEU A 201 -23.50 9.58 1.37
CA LEU A 201 -24.16 8.70 0.39
C LEU A 201 -25.46 8.09 0.93
N GLN A 202 -25.53 7.82 2.23
CA GLN A 202 -26.76 7.38 2.90
C GLN A 202 -27.83 8.47 2.88
N GLU A 203 -27.47 9.72 3.20
CA GLU A 203 -28.38 10.88 3.15
C GLU A 203 -28.95 11.09 1.73
N ARG A 204 -28.16 10.81 0.71
CA ARG A 204 -28.57 10.89 -0.69
C ARG A 204 -29.40 9.70 -1.18
N GLY A 205 -29.58 8.66 -0.35
CA GLY A 205 -30.28 7.44 -0.75
C GLY A 205 -29.55 6.61 -1.81
N GLU A 206 -28.24 6.82 -1.97
CA GLU A 206 -27.40 6.05 -2.91
C GLU A 206 -26.93 4.73 -2.30
N LEU A 207 -27.11 4.57 -0.98
CA LEU A 207 -26.82 3.34 -0.25
C LEU A 207 -28.11 2.62 0.13
N GLY A 208 -27.99 1.30 0.32
CA GLY A 208 -29.07 0.45 0.78
C GLY A 208 -29.32 0.55 2.29
N ARG A 209 -29.71 -0.58 2.87
CA ARG A 209 -29.94 -0.70 4.32
C ARG A 209 -28.60 -0.76 5.06
N GLU A 210 -28.47 0.01 6.13
CA GLU A 210 -27.32 -0.06 7.03
C GLU A 210 -27.34 -1.31 7.92
N VAL A 211 -26.15 -1.88 8.13
CA VAL A 211 -25.91 -3.02 9.01
C VAL A 211 -24.68 -2.72 9.84
N ALA A 212 -24.77 -2.91 11.15
CA ALA A 212 -23.63 -2.79 12.04
C ALA A 212 -22.74 -4.04 11.95
N ILE A 213 -21.46 -3.85 11.66
CA ILE A 213 -20.46 -4.92 11.58
C ILE A 213 -19.35 -4.63 12.59
N THR A 214 -19.03 -5.60 13.42
CA THR A 214 -17.88 -5.51 14.33
C THR A 214 -16.61 -5.86 13.57
N VAL A 215 -15.68 -4.91 13.50
CA VAL A 215 -14.36 -5.09 12.87
C VAL A 215 -13.26 -4.95 13.92
N LEU A 216 -12.16 -5.68 13.73
CA LEU A 216 -10.98 -5.59 14.59
C LEU A 216 -9.94 -4.70 13.91
N GLU A 217 -9.39 -3.75 14.65
CA GLU A 217 -8.24 -2.97 14.20
C GLU A 217 -6.97 -3.45 14.88
N ARG A 218 -5.91 -3.60 14.08
CA ARG A 218 -4.59 -3.93 14.61
C ARG A 218 -4.06 -2.76 15.44
N VAL A 219 -3.79 -3.01 16.72
CA VAL A 219 -3.10 -2.05 17.58
C VAL A 219 -1.65 -1.91 17.10
N LYS A 220 -1.19 -0.67 16.87
CA LYS A 220 0.20 -0.39 16.49
C LYS A 220 1.12 -0.71 17.67
N THR A 221 1.80 -1.86 17.59
CA THR A 221 2.82 -2.25 18.57
C THR A 221 3.97 -2.92 17.85
N GLN A 222 5.20 -2.66 18.29
CA GLN A 222 6.40 -3.36 17.81
C GLN A 222 6.43 -4.77 18.42
N THR A 223 6.80 -5.77 17.64
CA THR A 223 6.84 -7.19 18.06
C THR A 223 7.63 -7.38 19.36
N ASP A 224 8.72 -6.63 19.55
CA ASP A 224 9.56 -6.70 20.75
C ASP A 224 8.86 -6.16 22.01
N ARG A 225 7.97 -5.17 21.85
CA ARG A 225 7.14 -4.64 22.96
C ARG A 225 6.02 -5.60 23.37
N LEU A 226 5.56 -6.47 22.47
CA LEU A 226 4.57 -7.51 22.81
C LEU A 226 5.21 -8.67 23.57
N LYS A 227 6.49 -8.98 23.28
CA LYS A 227 7.25 -10.02 23.99
C LYS A 227 7.75 -9.57 25.36
N SER A 228 7.82 -8.26 25.62
CA SER A 228 8.25 -7.73 26.93
C SER A 228 7.14 -7.64 27.98
N VAL A 229 5.87 -7.93 27.64
CA VAL A 229 4.77 -7.98 28.61
C VAL A 229 4.62 -9.42 29.10
N GLY A 230 5.55 -9.83 29.96
CA GLY A 230 5.18 -10.73 31.04
C GLY A 230 4.24 -9.95 31.96
N ASP A 231 3.06 -10.52 32.21
CA ASP A 231 2.00 -10.05 33.11
C ASP A 231 1.10 -8.89 32.62
N GLY A 232 -0.17 -9.22 32.40
CA GLY A 232 -1.28 -8.27 32.48
C GLY A 232 -2.25 -8.28 31.30
N CYS A 233 -3.17 -9.25 31.28
CA CYS A 233 -4.40 -9.14 30.50
C CYS A 233 -5.24 -7.98 31.06
N ALA A 234 -5.23 -6.82 30.40
CA ALA A 234 -6.05 -5.67 30.78
C ALA A 234 -7.32 -5.64 29.91
N THR A 235 -8.38 -6.29 30.39
CA THR A 235 -9.75 -6.05 29.91
C THR A 235 -10.19 -4.63 30.27
N ARG A 236 -10.31 -3.75 29.27
CA ARG A 236 -11.01 -2.46 29.43
C ARG A 236 -12.52 -2.69 29.24
N GLN A 237 -13.26 -2.71 30.33
CA GLN A 237 -14.71 -2.46 30.32
C GLN A 237 -14.93 -0.94 30.26
N TYR A 238 -15.63 -0.46 29.23
CA TYR A 238 -16.24 0.87 29.27
C TYR A 238 -17.55 0.75 30.06
N ARG A 239 -17.66 1.46 31.19
CA ARG A 239 -18.95 1.78 31.82
C ARG A 239 -19.53 2.99 31.10
N ALA A 240 -20.79 2.89 30.70
CA ALA A 240 -21.62 4.03 30.35
C ALA A 240 -22.31 4.49 31.62
N ASP A 241 -22.12 5.76 31.97
CA ASP A 241 -23.08 6.57 32.72
C ASP A 241 -23.38 7.81 31.86
#